data_AF-D9WEJ5-F1
#
_entry.id   AF-D9WEJ5-F1
#
_cell.length_a   1.000
_cell.length_b   1.000
_cell.length_c   1.000
_cell.angle_alpha   90.00
_cell.angle_beta   90.00
_cell.angle_gamma   90.00
#
_symmetry.space_group_name_H-M   'P 1'
#
loop_
_entity.id
_entity.type
_entity.pdbx_description
1 polymer ?
#
loop_
_entity_poly.entity_id
_entity_poly.type
_entity_poly.pdbx_seq_one_letter_code
_entity_poly.pdbx_strand_id
1 'polypeptide(L)'
;DADLAERWGEEPLSAVGVLAGFTLVRATDVVLDPDELEPREGDFAEPDDVGVLDAVDVWCEDALDRLPETPVPPVATEIVAVRDLDLVDDDAWPRALAMLARPPLRDALTQRVRVLLPDGTTESVRSYTAWWLRGHPVLDGRRPAGLRAAGGDPLLAGLYEAVDAAGFEDEQVLRALGVRTSLPALLDEPGGAAELLARLADPDRPVTPAQLHAIYGRLADLDPEQVTLPDELRAVVDGEPRVVDADGVLVADAPDLMPLAEADGRALLPVRPARAAELAELFQVRRLSEAYPAPVTSQGEPHEVPAAVRELLPDAPLAYVEHEELLIEGGIELDWRYVSGPDATLHASTVEGVAAGLSWAAGHWSRRFEVAALLEDLTRTEELARARWFD
;
A
#
# COMPACT_ATOMS: atom_id res chain seq x y z
N ASP A 1 -26.68 -35.28 0.60
CA ASP A 1 -27.55 -36.18 -0.18
C ASP A 1 -28.96 -35.61 -0.19
N ALA A 2 -29.46 -35.20 -1.36
CA ALA A 2 -30.76 -34.55 -1.50
C ALA A 2 -31.93 -35.51 -1.23
N ASP A 3 -31.78 -36.80 -1.56
CA ASP A 3 -32.82 -37.81 -1.40
C ASP A 3 -33.09 -38.09 0.08
N LEU A 4 -32.03 -38.08 0.91
CA LEU A 4 -32.15 -38.22 2.36
C LEU A 4 -32.82 -37.01 3.00
N ALA A 5 -32.44 -35.79 2.57
CA ALA A 5 -33.04 -34.55 3.05
C ALA A 5 -34.53 -34.45 2.68
N GLU A 6 -34.90 -34.83 1.45
CA GLU A 6 -36.30 -34.87 1.01
C GLU A 6 -37.11 -35.92 1.78
N ARG A 7 -36.53 -37.09 2.04
CA ARG A 7 -37.22 -38.21 2.70
C ARG A 7 -37.45 -37.99 4.19
N TRP A 8 -36.46 -37.44 4.91
CA TRP A 8 -36.48 -37.39 6.37
C TRP A 8 -36.63 -35.97 6.91
N GLY A 9 -36.31 -34.93 6.14
CA GLY A 9 -36.29 -33.55 6.61
C GLY A 9 -35.09 -33.25 7.53
N GLU A 10 -34.91 -31.97 7.83
CA GLU A 10 -33.76 -31.47 8.59
C GLU A 10 -33.75 -31.99 10.04
N GLU A 11 -34.86 -31.85 10.78
CA GLU A 11 -34.93 -32.22 12.21
C GLU A 11 -34.51 -33.68 12.49
N PRO A 12 -35.05 -34.70 11.80
CA PRO A 12 -34.64 -36.08 12.03
C PRO A 12 -33.20 -36.38 11.63
N LEU A 13 -32.67 -35.72 10.60
CA LEU A 13 -31.27 -35.88 10.18
C LEU A 13 -30.33 -35.24 11.23
N SER A 14 -30.66 -34.06 11.73
CA SER A 14 -29.92 -33.41 12.82
C SER A 14 -29.93 -34.25 14.10
N ALA A 15 -31.05 -34.89 14.42
CA ALA A 15 -31.17 -35.75 15.61
C ALA A 15 -30.26 -36.99 15.56
N VAL A 16 -29.81 -37.41 14.38
CA VAL A 16 -28.87 -38.54 14.19
C VAL A 16 -27.44 -38.08 13.87
N GLY A 17 -27.14 -36.78 14.04
CA GLY A 17 -25.79 -36.24 13.93
C GLY A 17 -25.42 -35.62 12.58
N VAL A 18 -26.38 -35.44 11.65
CA VAL A 18 -26.13 -34.67 10.43
C VAL A 18 -26.08 -33.18 10.76
N LEU A 19 -25.06 -32.48 10.28
CA LEU A 19 -24.94 -31.03 10.49
C LEU A 19 -25.96 -30.26 9.66
N ALA A 20 -26.83 -29.49 10.32
CA ALA A 20 -27.75 -28.55 9.66
C ALA A 20 -27.11 -27.18 9.34
N GLY A 21 -25.91 -26.93 9.85
CA GLY A 21 -25.13 -25.72 9.62
C GLY A 21 -23.74 -25.84 10.23
N PHE A 22 -22.98 -24.76 10.13
CA PHE A 22 -21.66 -24.68 10.73
C PHE A 22 -21.72 -24.76 12.26
N THR A 23 -20.79 -25.53 12.82
CA THR A 23 -20.59 -25.64 14.26
C THR A 23 -19.39 -24.77 14.67
N LEU A 24 -19.48 -24.18 15.85
CA LEU A 24 -18.37 -23.42 16.44
C LEU A 24 -17.62 -24.29 17.44
N VAL A 25 -16.30 -24.30 17.32
CA VAL A 25 -15.40 -24.68 18.41
C VAL A 25 -15.14 -23.44 19.27
N ARG A 26 -15.26 -23.58 20.59
CA ARG A 26 -14.92 -22.53 21.55
C ARG A 26 -14.08 -23.11 22.68
N ALA A 27 -12.82 -22.72 22.73
CA ALA A 27 -11.89 -23.13 23.77
C ALA A 27 -11.23 -21.91 24.43
N THR A 28 -10.93 -22.01 25.71
CA THR A 28 -10.25 -20.97 26.49
C THR A 28 -8.93 -21.49 27.01
N ASP A 29 -7.96 -20.59 27.20
CA ASP A 29 -6.64 -20.91 27.74
C ASP A 29 -5.92 -22.04 26.97
N VAL A 30 -5.93 -21.92 25.64
CA VAL A 30 -5.32 -22.91 24.73
C VAL A 30 -3.83 -22.62 24.59
N VAL A 31 -2.99 -23.57 24.97
CA VAL A 31 -1.55 -23.52 24.72
C VAL A 31 -1.32 -23.63 23.21
N LEU A 32 -0.60 -22.67 22.63
CA LEU A 32 -0.26 -22.65 21.21
C LEU A 32 1.01 -23.46 20.97
N ASP A 33 0.87 -24.78 21.02
CA ASP A 33 1.91 -25.75 20.66
C ASP A 33 1.37 -26.63 19.51
N PRO A 34 1.89 -26.51 18.28
CA PRO A 34 1.37 -27.25 17.12
C PRO A 34 1.32 -28.76 17.34
N ASP A 35 2.28 -29.32 18.09
CA ASP A 35 2.37 -30.77 18.36
C ASP A 35 1.30 -31.26 19.37
N GLU A 36 0.68 -30.35 20.14
CA GLU A 36 -0.35 -30.68 21.12
C GLU A 36 -1.78 -30.42 20.63
N LEU A 37 -1.95 -29.79 19.46
CA LEU A 37 -3.26 -29.45 18.88
C LEU A 37 -3.85 -30.61 18.06
N GLU A 38 -3.93 -31.77 18.68
CA GLU A 38 -4.51 -33.00 18.09
C GLU A 38 -5.94 -33.25 18.60
N PRO A 39 -6.84 -33.84 17.79
CA PRO A 39 -8.17 -34.23 18.24
C PRO A 39 -8.10 -35.13 19.49
N ARG A 40 -8.97 -34.87 20.48
CA ARG A 40 -9.05 -35.71 21.68
C ARG A 40 -9.61 -37.08 21.33
N GLU A 41 -9.12 -38.11 22.03
CA GLU A 41 -9.66 -39.46 21.90
C GLU A 41 -11.11 -39.52 22.43
N GLY A 42 -12.06 -39.90 21.57
CA GLY A 42 -13.46 -40.06 21.94
C GLY A 42 -14.35 -40.47 20.77
N ASP A 43 -15.59 -40.89 21.07
CA ASP A 43 -16.58 -41.26 20.06
C ASP A 43 -17.20 -40.03 19.36
N PHE A 44 -17.11 -38.85 19.99
CA PHE A 44 -17.70 -37.61 19.52
C PHE A 44 -16.77 -36.43 19.79
N ALA A 45 -16.74 -35.47 18.87
CA ALA A 45 -16.01 -34.22 19.05
C ALA A 45 -16.60 -33.36 20.16
N GLU A 46 -15.76 -32.92 21.09
CA GLU A 46 -16.16 -32.01 22.15
C GLU A 46 -16.28 -30.56 21.62
N PRO A 47 -17.19 -29.72 22.16
CA PRO A 47 -17.39 -28.34 21.66
C PRO A 47 -16.18 -27.41 21.84
N ASP A 48 -15.24 -27.75 22.71
CA ASP A 48 -14.02 -27.01 23.03
C ASP A 48 -12.75 -27.74 22.58
N ASP A 49 -12.90 -28.77 21.74
CA ASP A 49 -11.77 -29.47 21.14
C ASP A 49 -11.30 -28.73 19.88
N VAL A 50 -10.20 -27.99 20.01
CA VAL A 50 -9.56 -27.27 18.89
C VAL A 50 -8.87 -28.23 17.92
N GLY A 51 -8.49 -29.42 18.35
CA GLY A 51 -7.79 -30.40 17.52
C GLY A 51 -8.62 -30.91 16.35
N VAL A 52 -9.96 -30.81 16.44
CA VAL A 52 -10.87 -31.21 15.34
C VAL A 52 -10.91 -30.24 14.17
N LEU A 53 -10.25 -29.08 14.28
CA LEU A 53 -10.16 -28.10 13.22
C LEU A 53 -9.13 -28.57 12.17
N ASP A 54 -9.50 -28.53 10.90
CA ASP A 54 -8.64 -28.94 9.79
C ASP A 54 -7.34 -28.11 9.74
N ALA A 55 -6.18 -28.76 9.73
CA ALA A 55 -4.87 -28.13 9.70
C ALA A 55 -4.64 -27.04 10.79
N VAL A 56 -5.15 -27.29 12.00
CA VAL A 56 -5.02 -26.36 13.14
C VAL A 56 -3.59 -26.20 13.64
N ASP A 57 -2.77 -27.24 13.50
CA ASP A 57 -1.33 -27.24 13.69
C ASP A 57 -0.66 -26.18 12.79
N VAL A 58 -0.99 -26.17 11.50
CA VAL A 58 -0.45 -25.20 10.53
C VAL A 58 -0.91 -23.78 10.82
N TRP A 59 -2.17 -23.60 11.26
CA TRP A 59 -2.62 -22.30 11.75
C TRP A 59 -1.82 -21.83 12.98
N CYS A 60 -1.53 -22.75 13.89
CA CYS A 60 -0.74 -22.47 15.09
C CYS A 60 0.69 -22.04 14.71
N GLU A 61 1.32 -22.71 13.75
CA GLU A 61 2.63 -22.31 13.21
C GLU A 61 2.59 -20.88 12.62
N ASP A 62 1.65 -20.56 11.71
CA ASP A 62 1.52 -19.20 11.14
C ASP A 62 1.19 -18.14 12.21
N ALA A 63 0.50 -18.53 13.29
CA ALA A 63 0.26 -17.64 14.41
C ALA A 63 1.55 -17.39 15.21
N LEU A 64 2.34 -18.43 15.48
CA LEU A 64 3.60 -18.35 16.22
C LEU A 64 4.67 -17.56 15.44
N ASP A 65 4.75 -17.71 14.12
CA ASP A 65 5.69 -16.98 13.26
C ASP A 65 5.53 -15.45 13.32
N ARG A 66 4.38 -14.97 13.80
CA ARG A 66 4.06 -13.55 13.94
C ARG A 66 4.26 -13.01 15.34
N LEU A 67 4.60 -13.88 16.28
CA LEU A 67 4.86 -13.53 17.66
C LEU A 67 6.37 -13.47 17.90
N PRO A 68 6.83 -12.71 18.90
CA PRO A 68 8.22 -12.79 19.34
C PRO A 68 8.58 -14.22 19.72
N GLU A 69 9.82 -14.65 19.45
CA GLU A 69 10.30 -15.94 19.93
C GLU A 69 10.30 -15.98 21.47
N THR A 70 9.68 -17.01 22.04
CA THR A 70 9.55 -17.18 23.50
C THR A 70 10.07 -18.55 23.96
N PRO A 71 10.55 -18.66 25.22
CA PRO A 71 11.13 -19.91 25.74
C PRO A 71 10.08 -20.99 26.05
N VAL A 72 8.80 -20.62 26.10
CA VAL A 72 7.67 -21.53 26.30
C VAL A 72 6.53 -21.11 25.36
N PRO A 73 5.65 -22.05 24.96
CA PRO A 73 4.52 -21.74 24.10
C PRO A 73 3.60 -20.68 24.73
N PRO A 74 3.15 -19.68 23.95
CA PRO A 74 2.18 -18.70 24.43
C PRO A 74 0.76 -19.31 24.51
N VAL A 75 -0.17 -18.56 25.12
CA VAL A 75 -1.54 -19.06 25.37
C VAL A 75 -2.57 -18.19 24.66
N ALA A 76 -3.41 -18.78 23.80
CA ALA A 76 -4.59 -18.12 23.28
C ALA A 76 -5.69 -18.07 24.35
N THR A 77 -6.11 -16.86 24.74
CA THR A 77 -7.08 -16.70 25.84
C THR A 77 -8.45 -17.26 25.49
N GLU A 78 -8.85 -17.12 24.23
CA GLU A 78 -10.06 -17.72 23.66
C GLU A 78 -9.86 -17.96 22.17
N ILE A 79 -10.20 -19.16 21.71
CA ILE A 79 -10.31 -19.52 20.30
C ILE A 79 -11.78 -19.74 20.00
N VAL A 80 -12.29 -19.03 18.98
CA VAL A 80 -13.62 -19.25 18.40
C VAL A 80 -13.43 -19.53 16.91
N ALA A 81 -13.76 -20.73 16.48
CA ALA A 81 -13.46 -21.21 15.13
C ALA A 81 -14.64 -21.95 14.52
N VAL A 82 -14.81 -21.86 13.20
CA VAL A 82 -15.77 -22.68 12.46
C VAL A 82 -15.08 -23.97 12.04
N ARG A 83 -15.65 -25.13 12.44
CA ARG A 83 -15.18 -26.44 12.01
C ARG A 83 -15.81 -26.88 10.69
N ASP A 84 -15.23 -27.90 10.07
CA ASP A 84 -15.73 -28.59 8.88
C ASP A 84 -15.87 -27.68 7.64
N LEU A 85 -15.00 -26.66 7.50
CA LEU A 85 -14.97 -25.79 6.32
C LEU A 85 -14.53 -26.57 5.06
N ASP A 86 -13.71 -27.59 5.23
CA ASP A 86 -13.23 -28.53 4.22
C ASP A 86 -14.33 -29.45 3.66
N LEU A 87 -15.46 -29.56 4.37
CA LEU A 87 -16.61 -30.37 3.94
C LEU A 87 -17.62 -29.60 3.08
N VAL A 88 -17.38 -28.31 2.82
CA VAL A 88 -18.24 -27.47 1.97
C VAL A 88 -18.05 -27.86 0.51
N ASP A 89 -19.14 -28.16 -0.20
CA ASP A 89 -19.10 -28.40 -1.65
C ASP A 89 -18.63 -27.13 -2.39
N ASP A 90 -17.82 -27.30 -3.43
CA ASP A 90 -17.22 -26.20 -4.20
C ASP A 90 -18.28 -25.25 -4.77
N ASP A 91 -19.46 -25.76 -5.13
CA ASP A 91 -20.57 -24.97 -5.66
C ASP A 91 -21.42 -24.28 -4.56
N ALA A 92 -21.22 -24.65 -3.29
CA ALA A 92 -21.98 -24.16 -2.15
C ALA A 92 -21.30 -22.97 -1.44
N TRP A 93 -20.06 -22.61 -1.79
CA TRP A 93 -19.31 -21.51 -1.19
C TRP A 93 -20.07 -20.18 -1.11
N PRO A 94 -20.78 -19.72 -2.16
CA PRO A 94 -21.58 -18.49 -2.06
C PRO A 94 -22.61 -18.52 -0.92
N ARG A 95 -23.26 -19.68 -0.70
CA ARG A 95 -24.22 -19.87 0.39
C ARG A 95 -23.50 -19.99 1.74
N ALA A 96 -22.40 -20.74 1.80
CA ALA A 96 -21.60 -20.89 3.01
C ALA A 96 -21.07 -19.54 3.52
N LEU A 97 -20.54 -18.72 2.61
CA LEU A 97 -20.02 -17.40 2.92
C LEU A 97 -21.13 -16.44 3.40
N ALA A 98 -22.33 -16.51 2.83
CA ALA A 98 -23.48 -15.75 3.31
C ALA A 98 -23.90 -16.15 4.74
N MET A 99 -23.70 -17.41 5.13
CA MET A 99 -23.91 -17.87 6.51
C MET A 99 -22.78 -17.36 7.43
N LEU A 100 -21.52 -17.48 7.00
CA LEU A 100 -20.34 -17.01 7.74
C LEU A 100 -20.35 -15.49 7.97
N ALA A 101 -20.98 -14.72 7.09
CA ALA A 101 -21.13 -13.27 7.25
C ALA A 101 -22.15 -12.85 8.32
N ARG A 102 -22.84 -13.78 8.99
CA ARG A 102 -23.85 -13.50 10.02
C ARG A 102 -23.39 -13.97 11.41
N PRO A 103 -23.69 -13.22 12.49
CA PRO A 103 -23.45 -13.71 13.85
C PRO A 103 -24.21 -15.02 14.12
N PRO A 104 -23.63 -15.95 14.92
CA PRO A 104 -22.34 -15.83 15.62
C PRO A 104 -21.11 -16.20 14.78
N LEU A 105 -21.28 -16.81 13.59
CA LEU A 105 -20.17 -17.27 12.75
C LEU A 105 -19.26 -16.12 12.29
N ARG A 106 -19.86 -14.96 12.05
CA ARG A 106 -19.15 -13.72 11.72
C ARG A 106 -18.07 -13.37 12.75
N ASP A 107 -18.32 -13.64 14.03
CA ASP A 107 -17.38 -13.29 15.09
C ASP A 107 -16.14 -14.21 15.03
N ALA A 108 -16.34 -15.51 14.76
CA ALA A 108 -15.25 -16.47 14.55
C ALA A 108 -14.37 -16.11 13.34
N LEU A 109 -14.93 -15.41 12.36
CA LEU A 109 -14.22 -14.92 11.19
C LEU A 109 -13.51 -13.58 11.44
N THR A 110 -14.17 -12.63 12.08
CA THR A 110 -13.70 -11.23 12.09
C THR A 110 -12.93 -10.84 13.36
N GLN A 111 -13.13 -11.53 14.48
CA GLN A 111 -12.44 -11.23 15.73
C GLN A 111 -11.03 -11.85 15.73
N ARG A 112 -10.03 -11.05 16.11
CA ARG A 112 -8.66 -11.54 16.28
C ARG A 112 -8.53 -12.38 17.56
N VAL A 113 -7.64 -13.35 17.55
CA VAL A 113 -7.33 -14.19 18.71
C VAL A 113 -6.31 -13.46 19.57
N ARG A 114 -6.65 -13.24 20.85
CA ARG A 114 -5.74 -12.62 21.80
C ARG A 114 -4.82 -13.69 22.39
N VAL A 115 -3.52 -13.42 22.35
CA VAL A 115 -2.47 -14.33 22.81
C VAL A 115 -1.74 -13.70 23.98
N LEU A 116 -1.65 -14.42 25.10
CA LEU A 116 -0.87 -14.07 26.27
C LEU A 116 0.55 -14.64 26.12
N LEU A 117 1.53 -13.74 26.14
CA LEU A 117 2.95 -14.10 26.10
C LEU A 117 3.47 -14.44 27.50
N PRO A 118 4.58 -15.21 27.62
CA PRO A 118 5.13 -15.61 28.92
C PRO A 118 5.60 -14.46 29.81
N ASP A 119 5.89 -13.29 29.23
CA ASP A 119 6.25 -12.08 29.96
C ASP A 119 5.03 -11.30 30.51
N GLY A 120 3.82 -11.79 30.25
CA GLY A 120 2.55 -11.19 30.67
C GLY A 120 1.98 -10.14 29.72
N THR A 121 2.67 -9.83 28.62
CA THR A 121 2.13 -8.97 27.56
C THR A 121 1.13 -9.73 26.69
N THR A 122 0.33 -9.01 25.89
CA THR A 122 -0.63 -9.65 25.00
C THR A 122 -0.52 -9.15 23.58
N GLU A 123 -0.48 -10.09 22.65
CA GLU A 123 -0.49 -9.87 21.21
C GLU A 123 -1.82 -10.33 20.60
N SER A 124 -2.02 -10.05 19.32
CA SER A 124 -3.22 -10.49 18.60
C SER A 124 -2.87 -11.12 17.25
N VAL A 125 -3.33 -12.35 17.05
CA VAL A 125 -3.16 -13.11 15.81
C VAL A 125 -4.49 -13.25 15.06
N ARG A 126 -4.41 -13.72 13.81
CA ARG A 126 -5.58 -13.97 12.97
C ARG A 126 -6.38 -15.16 13.53
N SER A 127 -7.71 -15.11 13.45
CA SER A 127 -8.52 -16.29 13.79
C SER A 127 -8.29 -17.42 12.80
N TYR A 128 -8.44 -18.65 13.28
CA TYR A 128 -8.39 -19.86 12.46
C TYR A 128 -9.32 -19.75 11.23
N THR A 129 -10.58 -19.36 11.44
CA THR A 129 -11.58 -19.25 10.35
C THR A 129 -11.12 -18.28 9.25
N ALA A 130 -10.54 -17.13 9.62
CA ALA A 130 -10.01 -16.18 8.65
C ALA A 130 -8.76 -16.69 7.95
N TRP A 131 -7.87 -17.36 8.67
CA TRP A 131 -6.68 -17.99 8.11
C TRP A 131 -7.05 -19.07 7.08
N TRP A 132 -7.97 -19.96 7.43
CA TRP A 132 -8.40 -21.06 6.56
C TRP A 132 -9.03 -20.52 5.28
N LEU A 133 -10.01 -19.61 5.39
CA LEU A 133 -10.71 -19.06 4.21
C LEU A 133 -9.80 -18.25 3.29
N ARG A 134 -8.75 -17.60 3.82
CA ARG A 134 -7.74 -16.90 3.02
C ARG A 134 -6.96 -17.84 2.10
N GLY A 135 -6.64 -19.03 2.60
CA GLY A 135 -5.81 -20.03 1.92
C GLY A 135 -6.56 -20.93 0.94
N HIS A 136 -7.90 -20.93 0.98
CA HIS A 136 -8.74 -21.87 0.22
C HIS A 136 -9.51 -21.20 -0.93
N PRO A 137 -9.82 -21.94 -2.02
CA PRO A 137 -10.43 -21.39 -3.24
C PRO A 137 -11.93 -21.07 -3.11
N VAL A 138 -12.30 -20.28 -2.10
CA VAL A 138 -13.70 -20.06 -1.69
C VAL A 138 -14.43 -18.96 -2.48
N LEU A 139 -13.73 -18.20 -3.34
CA LEU A 139 -14.33 -17.13 -4.16
C LEU A 139 -14.17 -17.46 -5.65
N ASP A 140 -15.23 -17.98 -6.26
CA ASP A 140 -15.23 -18.44 -7.67
C ASP A 140 -14.08 -19.40 -7.99
N GLY A 141 -13.76 -20.33 -7.07
CA GLY A 141 -12.65 -21.26 -7.22
C GLY A 141 -11.25 -20.63 -7.04
N ARG A 142 -11.18 -19.40 -6.55
CA ARG A 142 -9.92 -18.66 -6.31
C ARG A 142 -9.73 -18.37 -4.83
N ARG A 143 -8.46 -18.31 -4.41
CA ARG A 143 -8.08 -17.92 -3.06
C ARG A 143 -8.35 -16.43 -2.86
N PRO A 144 -9.08 -16.03 -1.81
CA PRO A 144 -9.33 -14.62 -1.52
C PRO A 144 -8.06 -13.79 -1.33
N ALA A 145 -7.04 -14.35 -0.66
CA ALA A 145 -5.75 -13.71 -0.46
C ALA A 145 -5.05 -13.56 -1.82
N GLY A 146 -5.07 -12.35 -2.39
CA GLY A 146 -4.56 -12.05 -3.73
C GLY A 146 -5.60 -11.48 -4.69
N LEU A 147 -6.87 -11.38 -4.25
CA LEU A 147 -7.94 -10.68 -4.96
C LEU A 147 -8.15 -9.30 -4.34
N ARG A 148 -8.71 -8.39 -5.14
CA ARG A 148 -9.25 -7.11 -4.67
C ARG A 148 -10.75 -7.04 -4.91
N ALA A 149 -11.43 -6.25 -4.09
CA ALA A 149 -12.85 -5.98 -4.30
C ALA A 149 -13.05 -5.23 -5.64
N ALA A 150 -13.98 -5.70 -6.47
CA ALA A 150 -14.45 -4.95 -7.64
C ALA A 150 -15.02 -3.60 -7.18
N GLY A 151 -14.67 -2.51 -7.87
CA GLY A 151 -15.05 -1.15 -7.46
C GLY A 151 -14.35 -0.62 -6.20
N GLY A 152 -13.42 -1.39 -5.62
CA GLY A 152 -12.55 -0.94 -4.51
C GLY A 152 -11.49 0.07 -4.95
N ASP A 153 -10.46 0.23 -4.12
CA ASP A 153 -9.43 1.26 -4.32
C ASP A 153 -8.73 1.15 -5.71
N PRO A 154 -8.78 2.22 -6.53
CA PRO A 154 -8.18 2.22 -7.86
C PRO A 154 -6.65 2.06 -7.83
N LEU A 155 -5.98 2.34 -6.71
CA LEU A 155 -4.54 2.15 -6.58
C LEU A 155 -4.13 0.68 -6.58
N LEU A 156 -5.06 -0.25 -6.34
CA LEU A 156 -4.81 -1.69 -6.38
C LEU A 156 -5.15 -2.31 -7.75
N ALA A 157 -5.73 -1.53 -8.68
CA ALA A 157 -6.06 -2.01 -10.01
C ALA A 157 -4.79 -2.41 -10.79
N GLY A 158 -4.85 -3.52 -11.53
CA GLY A 158 -3.70 -4.07 -12.27
C GLY A 158 -2.74 -4.90 -11.41
N LEU A 159 -2.52 -4.51 -10.16
CA LEU A 159 -1.71 -5.25 -9.18
C LEU A 159 -2.44 -6.50 -8.63
N TYR A 160 -3.76 -6.39 -8.51
CA TYR A 160 -4.64 -7.46 -8.02
C TYR A 160 -5.79 -7.72 -8.97
N GLU A 161 -6.14 -8.99 -9.12
CA GLU A 161 -7.32 -9.40 -9.88
C GLU A 161 -8.60 -9.02 -9.11
N ALA A 162 -9.60 -8.52 -9.82
CA ALA A 162 -10.87 -8.15 -9.21
C ALA A 162 -11.76 -9.38 -8.99
N VAL A 163 -12.49 -9.38 -7.88
CA VAL A 163 -13.60 -10.30 -7.64
C VAL A 163 -14.88 -9.52 -7.38
N ASP A 164 -15.98 -10.00 -7.95
CA ASP A 164 -17.29 -9.47 -7.60
C ASP A 164 -17.66 -9.93 -6.19
N ALA A 165 -17.44 -9.03 -5.25
CA ALA A 165 -17.78 -9.22 -3.85
C ALA A 165 -19.16 -8.64 -3.51
N ALA A 166 -20.02 -8.32 -4.50
CA ALA A 166 -21.32 -7.68 -4.24
C ALA A 166 -22.25 -8.47 -3.30
N GLY A 167 -22.00 -9.77 -3.09
CA GLY A 167 -22.66 -10.56 -2.05
C GLY A 167 -22.23 -10.24 -0.61
N PHE A 168 -21.19 -9.43 -0.44
CA PHE A 168 -20.62 -8.99 0.83
C PHE A 168 -20.64 -7.47 0.93
N GLU A 169 -21.65 -6.94 1.60
CA GLU A 169 -21.67 -5.51 1.97
C GLU A 169 -20.74 -5.22 3.17
N ASP A 170 -20.27 -6.26 3.85
CA ASP A 170 -19.46 -6.16 5.06
C ASP A 170 -17.96 -6.14 4.74
N GLU A 171 -17.38 -4.93 4.79
CA GLU A 171 -15.94 -4.73 4.56
C GLU A 171 -15.06 -5.46 5.60
N GLN A 172 -15.54 -5.71 6.82
CA GLN A 172 -14.76 -6.47 7.81
C GLN A 172 -14.66 -7.94 7.41
N VAL A 173 -15.72 -8.51 6.84
CA VAL A 173 -15.72 -9.88 6.30
C VAL A 173 -14.75 -9.98 5.11
N LEU A 174 -14.80 -9.03 4.18
CA LEU A 174 -13.87 -9.02 3.04
C LEU A 174 -12.40 -8.94 3.47
N ARG A 175 -12.09 -8.08 4.44
CA ARG A 175 -10.74 -7.98 5.00
C ARG A 175 -10.32 -9.26 5.75
N ALA A 176 -11.23 -9.88 6.50
CA ALA A 176 -10.98 -11.16 7.16
C ALA A 176 -10.66 -12.25 6.14
N LEU A 177 -11.45 -12.35 5.07
CA LEU A 177 -11.20 -13.22 3.91
C LEU A 177 -9.89 -12.86 3.20
N GLY A 178 -9.32 -11.66 3.37
CA GLY A 178 -8.10 -11.24 2.69
C GLY A 178 -8.29 -10.68 1.30
N VAL A 179 -9.52 -10.32 0.96
CA VAL A 179 -9.80 -9.48 -0.20
C VAL A 179 -9.28 -8.07 0.08
N ARG A 180 -8.44 -7.53 -0.80
CA ARG A 180 -7.90 -6.18 -0.68
C ARG A 180 -8.99 -5.15 -0.99
N THR A 181 -9.34 -4.31 -0.02
CA THR A 181 -10.38 -3.28 -0.16
C THR A 181 -9.79 -1.90 -0.44
N SER A 182 -8.69 -1.57 0.24
CA SER A 182 -7.95 -0.33 0.05
C SER A 182 -6.46 -0.47 0.32
N LEU A 183 -5.66 0.42 -0.28
CA LEU A 183 -4.22 0.47 -0.06
C LEU A 183 -3.87 0.70 1.43
N PRO A 184 -4.50 1.64 2.17
CA PRO A 184 -4.23 1.78 3.60
C PRO A 184 -4.53 0.50 4.39
N ALA A 185 -5.67 -0.15 4.13
CA ALA A 185 -6.02 -1.39 4.82
C ALA A 185 -5.03 -2.53 4.51
N LEU A 186 -4.48 -2.58 3.30
CA LEU A 186 -3.41 -3.50 2.95
C LEU A 186 -2.13 -3.18 3.74
N LEU A 187 -1.71 -1.91 3.79
CA LEU A 187 -0.48 -1.51 4.49
C LEU A 187 -0.59 -1.70 6.02
N ASP A 188 -1.79 -1.63 6.59
CA ASP A 188 -2.05 -1.92 8.00
C ASP A 188 -1.99 -3.44 8.33
N GLU A 189 -1.97 -4.32 7.32
CA GLU A 189 -1.78 -5.76 7.55
C GLU A 189 -0.29 -6.09 7.79
N PRO A 190 0.02 -6.98 8.74
CA PRO A 190 1.36 -7.55 8.85
C PRO A 190 1.82 -8.14 7.51
N GLY A 191 2.98 -7.71 7.02
CA GLY A 191 3.53 -8.12 5.72
C GLY A 191 2.87 -7.47 4.49
N GLY A 192 1.89 -6.57 4.66
CA GLY A 192 1.17 -5.96 3.55
C GLY A 192 2.04 -5.07 2.67
N ALA A 193 3.02 -4.37 3.24
CA ALA A 193 4.02 -3.62 2.49
C ALA A 193 4.90 -4.55 1.63
N ALA A 194 5.37 -5.66 2.20
CA ALA A 194 6.17 -6.64 1.47
C ALA A 194 5.37 -7.28 0.32
N GLU A 195 4.10 -7.64 0.56
CA GLU A 195 3.21 -8.13 -0.50
C GLU A 195 3.05 -7.11 -1.63
N LEU A 196 2.80 -5.84 -1.30
CA LEU A 196 2.63 -4.78 -2.28
C LEU A 196 3.90 -4.56 -3.10
N LEU A 197 5.06 -4.52 -2.44
CA LEU A 197 6.36 -4.37 -3.10
C LEU A 197 6.65 -5.55 -4.03
N ALA A 198 6.35 -6.77 -3.62
CA ALA A 198 6.46 -7.95 -4.48
C ALA A 198 5.54 -7.85 -5.72
N ARG A 199 4.33 -7.31 -5.57
CA ARG A 199 3.41 -7.07 -6.71
C ARG A 199 3.90 -5.94 -7.62
N LEU A 200 4.55 -4.91 -7.09
CA LEU A 200 5.17 -3.86 -7.88
C LEU A 200 6.41 -4.37 -8.63
N ALA A 201 7.14 -5.33 -8.07
CA ALA A 201 8.28 -5.98 -8.72
C ALA A 201 7.89 -7.00 -9.81
N ASP A 202 6.60 -7.31 -10.01
CA ASP A 202 6.14 -8.23 -11.07
C ASP A 202 5.93 -7.50 -12.42
N PRO A 203 6.84 -7.62 -13.41
CA PRO A 203 6.81 -6.84 -14.65
C PRO A 203 5.55 -7.06 -15.50
N ASP A 204 4.81 -8.16 -15.29
CA ASP A 204 3.58 -8.45 -16.03
C ASP A 204 2.38 -7.67 -15.50
N ARG A 205 2.52 -6.97 -14.36
CA ARG A 205 1.46 -6.14 -13.78
C ARG A 205 1.43 -4.76 -14.44
N PRO A 206 0.29 -4.31 -15.00
CA PRO A 206 0.18 -2.95 -15.50
C PRO A 206 0.06 -1.98 -14.32
N VAL A 207 0.94 -0.99 -14.25
CA VAL A 207 0.89 0.13 -13.30
C VAL A 207 1.16 1.42 -14.06
N THR A 208 0.42 2.48 -13.77
CA THR A 208 0.61 3.79 -14.40
C THR A 208 1.56 4.68 -13.58
N PRO A 209 2.25 5.68 -14.18
CA PRO A 209 3.08 6.62 -13.41
C PRO A 209 2.32 7.35 -12.30
N ALA A 210 1.07 7.74 -12.55
CA ALA A 210 0.23 8.41 -11.55
C ALA A 210 -0.14 7.49 -10.37
N GLN A 211 -0.44 6.22 -10.66
CA GLN A 211 -0.68 5.20 -9.65
C GLN A 211 0.58 4.94 -8.81
N LEU A 212 1.74 4.82 -9.47
CA LEU A 212 3.03 4.63 -8.82
C LEU A 212 3.36 5.81 -7.89
N HIS A 213 3.18 7.04 -8.37
CA HIS A 213 3.34 8.26 -7.56
C HIS A 213 2.46 8.26 -6.30
N ALA A 214 1.20 7.84 -6.44
CA ALA A 214 0.28 7.77 -5.30
C ALA A 214 0.66 6.66 -4.32
N ILE A 215 1.06 5.48 -4.81
CA ILE A 215 1.51 4.35 -3.98
C ILE A 215 2.78 4.70 -3.21
N TYR A 216 3.81 5.24 -3.87
CA TYR A 216 5.04 5.65 -3.19
C TYR A 216 4.81 6.77 -2.19
N GLY A 217 3.87 7.69 -2.49
CA GLY A 217 3.44 8.68 -1.51
C GLY A 217 2.80 8.09 -0.26
N ARG A 218 2.24 6.88 -0.30
CA ARG A 218 1.71 6.16 0.88
C ARG A 218 2.76 5.29 1.55
N LEU A 219 3.66 4.67 0.77
CA LEU A 219 4.78 3.90 1.32
C LEU A 219 5.73 4.79 2.12
N ALA A 220 5.94 6.05 1.71
CA ALA A 220 6.73 7.04 2.44
C ALA A 220 6.21 7.39 3.85
N ASP A 221 5.01 6.93 4.25
CA ASP A 221 4.50 7.07 5.61
C ASP A 221 4.89 5.89 6.52
N LEU A 222 5.48 4.82 5.98
CA LEU A 222 5.89 3.64 6.73
C LEU A 222 7.20 3.89 7.49
N ASP A 223 7.35 3.15 8.60
CA ASP A 223 8.61 3.07 9.33
C ASP A 223 9.62 2.20 8.53
N PRO A 224 10.82 2.70 8.20
CA PRO A 224 11.84 1.91 7.50
C PRO A 224 12.18 0.59 8.20
N GLU A 225 12.07 0.51 9.53
CA GLU A 225 12.35 -0.73 10.28
C GLU A 225 11.31 -1.84 10.01
N GLN A 226 10.14 -1.48 9.48
CA GLN A 226 9.06 -2.42 9.15
C GLN A 226 9.11 -2.94 7.70
N VAL A 227 10.05 -2.44 6.89
CA VAL A 227 10.15 -2.77 5.46
C VAL A 227 11.48 -3.45 5.18
N THR A 228 11.41 -4.69 4.67
CA THR A 228 12.59 -5.35 4.10
C THR A 228 12.98 -4.63 2.81
N LEU A 229 14.25 -4.26 2.69
CA LEU A 229 14.77 -3.59 1.50
C LEU A 229 14.55 -4.47 0.25
N PRO A 230 13.89 -3.94 -0.79
CA PRO A 230 13.67 -4.69 -2.02
C PRO A 230 14.91 -4.66 -2.92
N ASP A 231 15.21 -5.79 -3.55
CA ASP A 231 16.27 -5.87 -4.59
C ASP A 231 15.84 -5.22 -5.91
N GLU A 232 14.53 -5.18 -6.18
CA GLU A 232 13.95 -4.61 -7.40
C GLU A 232 12.84 -3.62 -7.05
N LEU A 233 12.80 -2.50 -7.78
CA LEU A 233 11.80 -1.45 -7.65
C LEU A 233 11.13 -1.17 -8.98
N ARG A 234 9.87 -0.75 -8.93
CA ARG A 234 9.19 -0.22 -10.12
C ARG A 234 9.44 1.29 -10.23
N ALA A 235 10.27 1.69 -11.16
CA ALA A 235 10.60 3.09 -11.40
C ALA A 235 10.06 3.56 -12.76
N VAL A 236 10.07 4.87 -12.99
CA VAL A 236 9.80 5.45 -14.30
C VAL A 236 11.12 5.59 -15.05
N VAL A 237 11.20 5.02 -16.25
CA VAL A 237 12.33 5.13 -17.18
C VAL A 237 11.75 5.59 -18.51
N ASP A 238 12.24 6.71 -19.05
CA ASP A 238 11.76 7.32 -20.31
C ASP A 238 10.22 7.50 -20.33
N GLY A 239 9.63 7.88 -19.20
CA GLY A 239 8.18 8.09 -19.04
C GLY A 239 7.35 6.83 -18.83
N GLU A 240 7.96 5.64 -18.86
CA GLU A 240 7.26 4.36 -18.70
C GLU A 240 7.64 3.65 -17.39
N PRO A 241 6.68 3.09 -16.64
CA PRO A 241 6.97 2.26 -15.47
C PRO A 241 7.67 0.96 -15.87
N ARG A 242 8.82 0.68 -15.26
CA ARG A 242 9.63 -0.53 -15.46
C ARG A 242 10.14 -1.05 -14.13
N VAL A 243 10.24 -2.37 -14.02
CA VAL A 243 10.95 -3.00 -12.89
C VAL A 243 12.44 -2.94 -13.19
N VAL A 244 13.21 -2.47 -12.23
CA VAL A 244 14.67 -2.27 -12.32
C VAL A 244 15.31 -2.70 -11.00
N ASP A 245 16.61 -2.99 -11.03
CA ASP A 245 17.42 -3.17 -9.82
C ASP A 245 17.30 -1.92 -8.94
N ALA A 246 17.15 -2.09 -7.63
CA ALA A 246 17.10 -0.98 -6.69
C ALA A 246 18.42 -0.18 -6.69
N ASP A 247 19.54 -0.81 -7.01
CA ASP A 247 20.83 -0.14 -7.20
C ASP A 247 20.77 0.82 -8.41
N GLY A 248 21.09 2.09 -8.14
CA GLY A 248 21.10 3.13 -9.16
C GLY A 248 19.75 3.82 -9.44
N VAL A 249 18.67 3.40 -8.78
CA VAL A 249 17.39 4.12 -8.77
C VAL A 249 17.49 5.39 -7.92
N LEU A 250 16.82 6.45 -8.36
CA LEU A 250 16.80 7.73 -7.63
C LEU A 250 15.37 8.17 -7.33
N VAL A 251 15.16 8.84 -6.19
CA VAL A 251 13.89 9.51 -5.91
C VAL A 251 13.82 10.84 -6.67
N ALA A 252 12.73 11.08 -7.40
CA ALA A 252 12.52 12.33 -8.13
C ALA A 252 12.14 13.48 -7.17
N ASP A 253 13.14 14.27 -6.75
CA ASP A 253 12.95 15.38 -5.81
C ASP A 253 13.35 16.76 -6.36
N ALA A 254 13.88 16.84 -7.58
CA ALA A 254 14.42 18.07 -8.15
C ALA A 254 14.09 18.17 -9.66
N PRO A 255 12.96 18.81 -10.04
CA PRO A 255 12.52 18.85 -11.43
C PRO A 255 13.46 19.61 -12.36
N ASP A 256 14.29 20.52 -11.84
CA ASP A 256 15.36 21.22 -12.58
C ASP A 256 16.49 20.29 -13.05
N LEU A 257 16.62 19.11 -12.44
CA LEU A 257 17.65 18.12 -12.77
C LEU A 257 17.14 16.98 -13.66
N MET A 258 15.86 16.99 -14.02
CA MET A 258 15.24 15.97 -14.88
C MET A 258 15.96 15.80 -16.23
N PRO A 259 16.37 16.88 -16.95
CA PRO A 259 17.08 16.72 -18.22
C PRO A 259 18.38 15.91 -18.09
N LEU A 260 19.08 16.03 -16.96
CA LEU A 260 20.30 15.26 -16.69
C LEU A 260 19.99 13.79 -16.43
N ALA A 261 18.96 13.52 -15.63
CA ALA A 261 18.49 12.15 -15.38
C ALA A 261 18.04 11.45 -16.66
N GLU A 262 17.32 12.14 -17.55
CA GLU A 262 16.89 11.62 -18.85
C GLU A 262 18.08 11.35 -19.77
N ALA A 263 19.05 12.27 -19.87
CA ALA A 263 20.26 12.08 -20.67
C ALA A 263 21.08 10.85 -20.23
N ASP A 264 21.10 10.57 -18.92
CA ASP A 264 21.76 9.41 -18.33
C ASP A 264 20.89 8.13 -18.35
N GLY A 265 19.63 8.19 -18.79
CA GLY A 265 18.70 7.07 -18.77
C GLY A 265 18.36 6.58 -17.35
N ARG A 266 18.28 7.48 -16.37
CA ARG A 266 18.05 7.14 -14.96
C ARG A 266 16.62 6.66 -14.72
N ALA A 267 16.53 5.65 -13.85
CA ALA A 267 15.27 5.20 -13.28
C ALA A 267 14.87 6.07 -12.09
N LEU A 268 13.66 6.61 -12.12
CA LEU A 268 13.17 7.56 -11.12
C LEU A 268 11.94 7.03 -10.37
N LEU A 269 11.94 7.15 -9.04
CA LEU A 269 10.76 6.91 -8.21
C LEU A 269 9.94 8.19 -8.14
N PRO A 270 8.74 8.22 -8.73
CA PRO A 270 7.89 9.40 -8.66
C PRO A 270 7.26 9.49 -7.27
N VAL A 271 7.36 10.65 -6.64
CA VAL A 271 6.74 10.92 -5.34
C VAL A 271 6.49 12.40 -5.18
N ARG A 272 5.64 12.77 -4.21
CA ARG A 272 5.49 14.18 -3.83
C ARG A 272 6.84 14.68 -3.29
N PRO A 273 7.33 15.87 -3.67
CA PRO A 273 8.61 16.40 -3.19
C PRO A 273 8.76 16.41 -1.67
N ALA A 274 7.69 16.76 -0.95
CA ALA A 274 7.66 16.79 0.51
C ALA A 274 7.75 15.39 1.18
N ARG A 275 7.75 14.31 0.39
CA ARG A 275 7.88 12.92 0.83
C ARG A 275 9.13 12.24 0.27
N ALA A 276 9.95 12.97 -0.48
CA ALA A 276 11.06 12.40 -1.21
C ALA A 276 12.19 11.92 -0.28
N ALA A 277 12.43 12.63 0.83
CA ALA A 277 13.42 12.23 1.82
C ALA A 277 12.99 10.96 2.57
N GLU A 278 11.71 10.88 2.95
CA GLU A 278 11.14 9.71 3.63
C GLU A 278 11.14 8.49 2.71
N LEU A 279 10.81 8.64 1.42
CA LEU A 279 10.89 7.53 0.46
C LEU A 279 12.34 7.09 0.21
N ALA A 280 13.27 8.04 0.12
CA ALA A 280 14.69 7.77 -0.04
C ALA A 280 15.23 6.97 1.15
N GLU A 281 14.87 7.36 2.37
CA GLU A 281 15.23 6.64 3.59
C GLU A 281 14.59 5.25 3.65
N LEU A 282 13.30 5.14 3.28
CA LEU A 282 12.58 3.85 3.29
C LEU A 282 13.27 2.79 2.43
N PHE A 283 13.71 3.17 1.22
CA PHE A 283 14.38 2.26 0.29
C PHE A 283 15.90 2.33 0.33
N GLN A 284 16.48 3.20 1.17
CA GLN A 284 17.92 3.46 1.25
C GLN A 284 18.54 3.81 -0.12
N VAL A 285 17.81 4.60 -0.93
CA VAL A 285 18.25 5.09 -2.24
C VAL A 285 18.49 6.59 -2.20
N ARG A 286 19.30 7.10 -3.12
CA ARG A 286 19.60 8.55 -3.18
C ARG A 286 18.47 9.35 -3.82
N ARG A 287 18.40 10.62 -3.45
CA ARG A 287 17.56 11.60 -4.16
C ARG A 287 18.26 12.11 -5.41
N LEU A 288 17.48 12.58 -6.38
CA LEU A 288 18.01 13.15 -7.62
C LEU A 288 18.93 14.35 -7.32
N SER A 289 18.53 15.21 -6.40
CA SER A 289 19.32 16.38 -5.95
C SER A 289 20.66 16.01 -5.29
N GLU A 290 20.78 14.82 -4.70
CA GLU A 290 22.02 14.32 -4.12
C GLU A 290 22.93 13.67 -5.16
N ALA A 291 22.33 13.05 -6.17
CA ALA A 291 23.07 12.40 -7.24
C ALA A 291 23.68 13.41 -8.22
N TYR A 292 23.03 14.56 -8.43
CA TYR A 292 23.49 15.61 -9.35
C TYR A 292 23.64 16.95 -8.62
N PRO A 293 24.86 17.30 -8.16
CA PRO A 293 25.12 18.60 -7.56
C PRO A 293 24.83 19.77 -8.51
N ALA A 294 25.19 19.60 -9.80
CA ALA A 294 24.97 20.53 -10.89
C ALA A 294 25.31 22.01 -10.55
N PRO A 295 26.58 22.32 -10.20
CA PRO A 295 26.97 23.68 -9.86
C PRO A 295 26.93 24.57 -11.10
N VAL A 296 26.36 25.76 -10.95
CA VAL A 296 26.29 26.78 -12.02
C VAL A 296 27.67 27.38 -12.28
N THR A 297 28.04 27.49 -13.55
CA THR A 297 29.35 28.00 -14.01
C THR A 297 29.23 29.25 -14.88
N SER A 298 28.07 29.48 -15.51
CA SER A 298 27.76 30.72 -16.23
C SER A 298 27.61 31.91 -15.28
N GLN A 299 27.82 33.11 -15.82
CA GLN A 299 27.55 34.37 -15.14
C GLN A 299 26.19 34.88 -15.61
N GLY A 300 25.38 35.38 -14.68
CA GLY A 300 24.07 35.96 -15.00
C GLY A 300 23.86 37.29 -14.28
N GLU A 301 22.76 37.96 -14.62
CA GLU A 301 22.38 39.26 -14.08
C GLU A 301 21.25 39.09 -13.03
N PRO A 302 21.32 39.76 -11.88
CA PRO A 302 20.27 39.67 -10.88
C PRO A 302 19.04 40.52 -11.27
N HIS A 303 17.84 39.93 -11.16
CA HIS A 303 16.55 40.58 -11.41
C HIS A 303 15.63 40.44 -10.20
N GLU A 304 14.85 41.49 -9.92
CA GLU A 304 13.79 41.43 -8.93
C GLU A 304 12.58 40.66 -9.47
N VAL A 305 11.98 39.81 -8.63
CA VAL A 305 10.73 39.12 -8.98
C VAL A 305 9.59 40.14 -9.04
N PRO A 306 8.83 40.25 -10.14
CA PRO A 306 7.77 41.26 -10.27
C PRO A 306 6.71 41.20 -9.15
N ALA A 307 6.19 42.37 -8.75
CA ALA A 307 5.23 42.47 -7.65
C ALA A 307 3.97 41.59 -7.84
N ALA A 308 3.47 41.51 -9.08
CA ALA A 308 2.34 40.67 -9.43
C ALA A 308 2.60 39.17 -9.19
N VAL A 309 3.84 38.71 -9.44
CA VAL A 309 4.24 37.32 -9.18
C VAL A 309 4.38 37.08 -7.68
N ARG A 310 4.92 38.04 -6.92
CA ARG A 310 4.99 37.92 -5.45
C ARG A 310 3.62 37.94 -4.77
N GLU A 311 2.62 38.58 -5.37
CA GLU A 311 1.23 38.49 -4.91
C GLU A 311 0.67 37.08 -5.13
N LEU A 312 1.01 36.43 -6.25
CA LEU A 312 0.60 35.07 -6.57
C LEU A 312 1.37 34.01 -5.75
N LEU A 313 2.66 34.23 -5.51
CA LEU A 313 3.58 33.36 -4.78
C LEU A 313 4.29 34.15 -3.66
N PRO A 314 3.62 34.37 -2.51
CA PRO A 314 4.19 35.16 -1.41
C PRO A 314 5.50 34.62 -0.84
N ASP A 315 5.70 33.30 -0.93
CA ASP A 315 6.89 32.61 -0.41
C ASP A 315 7.99 32.42 -1.47
N ALA A 316 7.83 33.00 -2.66
CA ALA A 316 8.87 32.97 -3.69
C ALA A 316 10.09 33.84 -3.30
N PRO A 317 11.30 33.52 -3.81
CA PRO A 317 12.45 34.39 -3.70
C PRO A 317 12.15 35.82 -4.16
N LEU A 318 12.82 36.82 -3.58
CA LEU A 318 12.65 38.22 -3.97
C LEU A 318 13.37 38.58 -5.27
N ALA A 319 14.37 37.78 -5.64
CA ALA A 319 15.19 37.96 -6.82
C ALA A 319 15.58 36.60 -7.41
N TYR A 320 15.97 36.62 -8.68
CA TYR A 320 16.56 35.51 -9.41
C TYR A 320 17.74 36.03 -10.25
N VAL A 321 18.56 35.11 -10.76
CA VAL A 321 19.67 35.43 -11.66
C VAL A 321 19.29 34.95 -13.06
N GLU A 322 19.17 35.88 -14.00
CA GLU A 322 18.90 35.61 -15.41
C GLU A 322 20.21 35.38 -16.16
N HIS A 323 20.26 34.35 -16.99
CA HIS A 323 21.42 34.00 -17.82
C HIS A 323 21.01 34.05 -19.28
N GLU A 324 21.89 34.56 -20.15
CA GLU A 324 21.68 34.39 -21.60
C GLU A 324 21.72 32.89 -21.98
N GLU A 325 22.64 32.15 -21.36
CA GLU A 325 22.77 30.69 -21.43
C GLU A 325 23.14 30.19 -20.03
N LEU A 326 22.28 29.39 -19.40
CA LEU A 326 22.54 28.87 -18.06
C LEU A 326 23.32 27.56 -18.16
N LEU A 327 24.62 27.64 -17.81
CA LEU A 327 25.55 26.52 -17.90
C LEU A 327 25.93 25.99 -16.52
N ILE A 328 25.84 24.68 -16.37
CA ILE A 328 26.42 23.96 -15.23
C ILE A 328 27.79 23.35 -15.58
N GLU A 329 28.47 22.79 -14.58
CA GLU A 329 29.72 22.05 -14.80
C GLU A 329 29.59 21.00 -15.91
N GLY A 330 30.62 20.90 -16.75
CA GLY A 330 30.59 20.10 -17.97
C GLY A 330 30.04 20.84 -19.20
N GLY A 331 29.61 22.10 -19.05
CA GLY A 331 29.09 22.91 -20.15
C GLY A 331 27.70 22.45 -20.61
N ILE A 332 26.92 21.87 -19.70
CA ILE A 332 25.56 21.42 -19.96
C ILE A 332 24.61 22.59 -19.72
N GLU A 333 23.71 22.83 -20.67
CA GLU A 333 22.69 23.87 -20.59
C GLU A 333 21.45 23.37 -19.83
N LEU A 334 20.88 24.23 -18.98
CA LEU A 334 19.59 24.02 -18.31
C LEU A 334 18.71 25.25 -18.49
N ASP A 335 17.38 25.08 -18.50
CA ASP A 335 16.45 26.23 -18.53
C ASP A 335 16.38 26.96 -17.19
N TRP A 336 16.58 26.24 -16.08
CA TRP A 336 16.60 26.76 -14.73
C TRP A 336 17.33 25.84 -13.76
N ARG A 337 17.79 26.40 -12.65
CA ARG A 337 18.44 25.69 -11.55
C ARG A 337 18.12 26.39 -10.23
N TYR A 338 17.59 25.66 -9.25
CA TYR A 338 17.37 26.18 -7.91
C TYR A 338 18.41 25.63 -6.92
N VAL A 339 19.40 26.46 -6.57
CA VAL A 339 20.41 26.10 -5.58
C VAL A 339 19.83 26.36 -4.20
N SER A 340 19.51 25.30 -3.45
CA SER A 340 18.99 25.38 -2.09
C SER A 340 20.10 25.65 -1.05
N GLY A 341 19.76 26.27 0.08
CA GLY A 341 20.69 26.51 1.19
C GLY A 341 20.56 27.91 1.81
N PRO A 342 21.51 28.33 2.65
CA PRO A 342 21.53 29.67 3.25
C PRO A 342 21.57 30.79 2.20
N ASP A 343 22.23 30.53 1.06
CA ASP A 343 22.34 31.43 -0.09
C ASP A 343 21.46 30.95 -1.25
N ALA A 344 20.22 30.55 -0.92
CA ALA A 344 19.31 29.98 -1.91
C ALA A 344 19.13 30.93 -3.10
N THR A 345 19.43 30.43 -4.29
CA THR A 345 19.46 31.26 -5.52
C THR A 345 18.77 30.51 -6.66
N LEU A 346 17.82 31.19 -7.29
CA LEU A 346 17.22 30.74 -8.55
C LEU A 346 18.04 31.29 -9.73
N HIS A 347 18.53 30.40 -10.58
CA HIS A 347 19.12 30.72 -11.87
C HIS A 347 18.16 30.28 -12.98
N ALA A 348 18.00 31.08 -14.03
CA ALA A 348 17.17 30.72 -15.18
C ALA A 348 17.65 31.41 -16.46
N SER A 349 17.40 30.79 -17.61
CA SER A 349 17.68 31.35 -18.96
C SER A 349 16.43 31.58 -19.80
N THR A 350 15.27 31.12 -19.32
CA THR A 350 13.99 31.24 -20.04
C THR A 350 12.87 31.75 -19.12
N VAL A 351 11.82 32.33 -19.69
CA VAL A 351 10.63 32.79 -18.93
C VAL A 351 9.96 31.60 -18.22
N GLU A 352 9.87 30.47 -18.91
CA GLU A 352 9.36 29.20 -18.38
C GLU A 352 10.24 28.68 -17.24
N GLY A 353 11.56 28.81 -17.36
CA GLY A 353 12.53 28.47 -16.33
C GLY A 353 12.38 29.33 -15.07
N VAL A 354 12.24 30.66 -15.23
CA VAL A 354 11.93 31.57 -14.12
C VAL A 354 10.60 31.17 -13.46
N ALA A 355 9.57 30.90 -14.24
CA ALA A 355 8.26 30.51 -13.72
C ALA A 355 8.28 29.19 -12.95
N ALA A 356 8.96 28.18 -13.49
CA ALA A 356 9.15 26.87 -12.87
C ALA A 356 9.93 27.00 -11.56
N GLY A 357 11.04 27.74 -11.58
CA GLY A 357 11.90 27.95 -10.43
C GLY A 357 11.23 28.71 -9.29
N LEU A 358 10.51 29.79 -9.58
CA LEU A 358 9.77 30.54 -8.56
C LEU A 358 8.64 29.69 -7.96
N SER A 359 7.93 28.93 -8.79
CA SER A 359 6.86 28.03 -8.35
C SER A 359 7.40 26.90 -7.49
N TRP A 360 8.55 26.34 -7.86
CA TRP A 360 9.24 25.30 -7.10
C TRP A 360 9.72 25.82 -5.74
N ALA A 361 10.44 26.94 -5.74
CA ALA A 361 10.96 27.55 -4.52
C ALA A 361 9.85 27.95 -3.53
N ALA A 362 8.69 28.36 -4.03
CA ALA A 362 7.51 28.69 -3.22
C ALA A 362 6.65 27.48 -2.84
N GLY A 363 7.00 26.25 -3.23
CA GLY A 363 6.19 25.05 -2.94
C GLY A 363 4.88 24.93 -3.72
N HIS A 364 4.71 25.70 -4.81
CA HIS A 364 3.51 25.78 -5.62
C HIS A 364 3.73 25.31 -7.07
N TRP A 365 4.34 24.13 -7.24
CA TRP A 365 4.71 23.57 -8.56
C TRP A 365 3.58 23.56 -9.61
N SER A 366 2.33 23.38 -9.20
CA SER A 366 1.16 23.40 -10.10
C SER A 366 0.94 24.75 -10.77
N ARG A 367 1.42 25.85 -10.18
CA ARG A 367 1.23 27.23 -10.69
C ARG A 367 2.26 27.67 -11.73
N ARG A 368 3.25 26.85 -12.08
CA ARG A 368 4.32 27.25 -13.02
C ARG A 368 3.82 27.79 -14.37
N PHE A 369 2.71 27.28 -14.89
CA PHE A 369 2.13 27.77 -16.14
C PHE A 369 1.36 29.09 -15.96
N GLU A 370 0.69 29.28 -14.81
CA GLU A 370 0.06 30.56 -14.45
C GLU A 370 1.11 31.65 -14.28
N VAL A 371 2.23 31.31 -13.63
CA VAL A 371 3.35 32.22 -13.41
C VAL A 371 4.04 32.56 -14.74
N ALA A 372 4.22 31.59 -15.64
CA ALA A 372 4.76 31.85 -16.98
C ALA A 372 3.89 32.84 -17.75
N ALA A 373 2.57 32.60 -17.79
CA ALA A 373 1.61 33.51 -18.45
C ALA A 373 1.61 34.92 -17.83
N LEU A 374 1.84 35.04 -16.52
CA LEU A 374 1.95 36.32 -15.83
C LEU A 374 3.29 37.03 -16.10
N LEU A 375 4.39 36.29 -16.22
CA LEU A 375 5.70 36.85 -16.59
C LEU A 375 5.73 37.34 -18.04
N GLU A 376 4.99 36.69 -18.94
CA GLU A 376 4.78 37.16 -20.32
C GLU A 376 3.98 38.47 -20.39
N ASP A 377 2.94 38.61 -19.54
CA ASP A 377 2.12 39.83 -19.45
C ASP A 377 1.66 40.09 -18.01
N LEU A 378 2.37 41.01 -17.35
CA LEU A 378 2.13 41.42 -15.96
C LEU A 378 0.75 42.09 -15.75
N THR A 379 0.00 42.40 -16.80
CA THR A 379 -1.35 43.02 -16.69
C THR A 379 -2.48 42.00 -16.56
N ARG A 380 -2.20 40.70 -16.76
CA ARG A 380 -3.21 39.62 -16.72
C ARG A 380 -3.67 39.20 -15.31
N THR A 381 -3.31 39.97 -14.28
CA THR A 381 -3.60 39.66 -12.87
C THR A 381 -5.09 39.42 -12.59
N GLU A 382 -5.99 40.27 -13.10
CA GLU A 382 -7.44 40.13 -12.91
C GLU A 382 -8.03 38.89 -13.63
N GLU A 383 -7.53 38.59 -14.83
CA GLU A 383 -7.96 37.44 -15.62
C GLU A 383 -7.60 36.14 -14.89
N LEU A 384 -6.32 36.00 -14.50
CA LEU A 384 -5.81 34.84 -13.77
C LEU A 384 -6.50 34.72 -12.40
N ALA A 385 -6.75 35.84 -11.70
CA ALA A 385 -7.49 35.82 -10.45
C ALA A 385 -8.93 35.30 -10.57
N ARG A 386 -9.59 35.60 -11.70
CA ARG A 386 -10.93 35.08 -11.98
C ARG A 386 -10.90 33.60 -12.36
N ALA A 387 -9.87 33.15 -13.07
CA ALA A 387 -9.71 31.73 -13.41
C ALA A 387 -9.61 30.84 -12.16
N ARG A 388 -8.91 31.32 -11.11
CA ARG A 388 -8.77 30.64 -9.82
C ARG A 388 -10.08 30.41 -9.04
N TRP A 389 -11.23 30.92 -9.51
CA TRP A 389 -12.52 30.63 -8.89
C TRP A 389 -13.00 29.18 -9.12
N PHE A 390 -12.35 28.46 -10.03
CA PHE A 390 -12.74 27.11 -10.45
C PHE A 390 -11.68 26.03 -10.16
N ASP A 391 -10.53 26.42 -9.60
CA ASP A 391 -9.51 25.53 -9.03
C ASP A 391 -9.90 25.12 -7.61
#